data_AF-A0A8J2TEI5-F1
#
_entry.id   AF-A0A8J2TEI5-F1
#
_cell.length_a   1.000
_cell.length_b   1.000
_cell.length_c   1.000
_cell.angle_alpha   90.00
_cell.angle_beta   90.00
_cell.angle_gamma   90.00
#
_symmetry.space_group_name_H-M   'P 1'
#
loop_
_entity.id
_entity.type
_entity.pdbx_description
1 polymer ?
#
loop_
_entity_poly.entity_id
_entity_poly.type
_entity_poly.pdbx_seq_one_letter_code
_entity_poly.pdbx_strand_id
1 'polypeptide(L)'
;MLTWQQQILDNLQVRGLISPEDTQLYTITNNLDNACEIIQNFYKIYHSSRYVGELFVMRLNQELTDEQVELLNDKFSDILVSGKFEKSKALPKEANDATIHLPRLVFHFNQRNFGRLYELINQINQCEASCFVKPHPELK
;
A
#
# COMPACT_ATOMS: atom_id res chain seq x y z
N MET A 1 -18.04 -11.11 19.66
CA MET A 1 -16.82 -10.93 18.86
C MET A 1 -16.21 -9.51 18.95
N LEU A 2 -16.56 -8.69 19.96
CA LEU A 2 -15.99 -7.34 20.17
C LEU A 2 -14.90 -7.28 21.26
N THR A 3 -14.73 -8.34 22.06
CA THR A 3 -13.93 -8.32 23.29
C THR A 3 -12.43 -8.18 23.05
N TRP A 4 -11.88 -8.79 22.00
CA TRP A 4 -10.45 -8.69 21.72
C TRP A 4 -10.05 -7.29 21.23
N GLN A 5 -10.79 -6.73 20.27
CA GLN A 5 -10.50 -5.39 19.76
C GLN A 5 -10.61 -4.32 20.86
N GLN A 6 -11.66 -4.38 21.68
CA GLN A 6 -11.80 -3.50 22.84
C GLN A 6 -10.62 -3.64 23.80
N GLN A 7 -10.17 -4.85 24.08
CA GLN A 7 -8.98 -5.07 24.92
C GLN A 7 -7.69 -4.49 24.31
N ILE A 8 -7.49 -4.59 23.00
CA ILE A 8 -6.35 -3.98 22.32
C ILE A 8 -6.39 -2.45 22.48
N LEU A 9 -7.53 -1.83 22.21
CA LEU A 9 -7.69 -0.37 22.29
C LEU A 9 -7.52 0.13 23.73
N ASP A 10 -8.25 -0.46 24.68
CA ASP A 10 -8.28 -0.02 26.07
C ASP A 10 -6.95 -0.25 26.80
N ASN A 11 -6.22 -1.32 26.46
CA ASN A 11 -4.98 -1.67 27.16
C ASN A 11 -3.71 -1.20 26.45
N LEU A 12 -3.72 -1.07 25.12
CA LEU A 12 -2.52 -0.72 24.36
C LEU A 12 -2.60 0.70 23.84
N GLN A 13 -3.72 1.11 23.22
CA GLN A 13 -3.83 2.43 22.63
C GLN A 13 -3.94 3.53 23.69
N VAL A 14 -4.79 3.35 24.72
CA VAL A 14 -4.92 4.32 25.83
C VAL A 14 -3.58 4.53 26.55
N ARG A 15 -2.72 3.50 26.56
CA ARG A 15 -1.39 3.54 27.19
C ARG A 15 -0.29 4.01 26.24
N GLY A 16 -0.62 4.38 25.00
CA GLY A 16 0.33 4.84 23.99
C GLY A 16 1.30 3.77 23.51
N LEU A 17 0.97 2.49 23.67
CA LEU A 17 1.79 1.35 23.24
C LEU A 17 1.55 0.98 21.76
N ILE A 18 0.43 1.42 21.20
CA ILE A 18 0.11 1.34 19.77
C ILE A 18 -0.44 2.70 19.30
N SER A 19 -0.28 2.99 18.02
CA SER A 19 -0.87 4.15 17.37
C SER A 19 -2.35 3.92 17.03
N PRO A 20 -3.20 4.96 16.95
CA PRO A 20 -4.60 4.81 16.52
C PRO A 20 -4.74 4.09 15.16
N GLU A 21 -3.78 4.33 14.27
CA GLU A 21 -3.76 3.77 12.92
C GLU A 21 -3.33 2.30 12.91
N ASP A 22 -2.83 1.72 14.01
CA ASP A 22 -2.47 0.30 14.06
C ASP A 22 -3.68 -0.63 13.92
N THR A 23 -4.89 -0.09 14.08
CA THR A 23 -6.14 -0.78 13.73
C THR A 23 -6.26 -1.11 12.24
N GLN A 24 -5.50 -0.45 11.38
CA GLN A 24 -5.46 -0.67 9.93
C GLN A 24 -4.65 -1.90 9.55
N LEU A 25 -3.89 -2.46 10.49
CA LEU A 25 -3.06 -3.64 10.28
C LEU A 25 -3.88 -4.94 10.20
N TYR A 26 -5.14 -4.93 10.64
CA TYR A 26 -5.98 -6.11 10.68
C TYR A 26 -7.44 -5.80 10.37
N THR A 27 -8.14 -6.81 9.83
CA THR A 27 -9.60 -6.78 9.70
C THR A 27 -10.20 -7.98 10.40
N ILE A 28 -11.16 -7.74 11.30
CA ILE A 28 -11.86 -8.82 12.01
C ILE A 28 -13.14 -9.15 11.25
N THR A 29 -13.24 -10.38 10.77
CA THR A 29 -14.48 -10.87 10.16
C THR A 29 -14.67 -12.36 10.44
N ASN A 30 -15.92 -12.78 10.53
CA ASN A 30 -16.34 -14.18 10.63
C ASN A 30 -17.04 -14.67 9.34
N ASN A 31 -17.02 -13.84 8.29
CA ASN A 31 -17.61 -14.16 7.00
C ASN A 31 -16.48 -14.46 6.00
N LEU A 32 -16.53 -15.65 5.40
CA LEU A 32 -15.54 -16.11 4.44
C LEU A 32 -15.50 -15.24 3.17
N ASP A 33 -16.66 -14.90 2.62
CA ASP A 33 -16.77 -14.10 1.39
C ASP A 33 -16.16 -12.72 1.61
N ASN A 34 -16.48 -12.09 2.74
CA ASN A 34 -15.90 -10.81 3.12
C ASN A 34 -14.37 -10.90 3.31
N ALA A 35 -13.86 -11.96 3.94
CA ALA A 35 -12.42 -12.18 4.08
C ALA A 35 -11.73 -12.30 2.71
N CYS A 36 -12.32 -13.07 1.79
CA CYS A 36 -11.83 -13.21 0.42
C CYS A 36 -11.82 -11.87 -0.33
N GLU A 37 -12.86 -11.04 -0.18
CA GLU A 37 -12.96 -9.72 -0.80
C GLU A 37 -11.85 -8.77 -0.27
N ILE A 38 -11.66 -8.73 1.05
CA ILE A 38 -10.62 -7.91 1.69
C ILE A 38 -9.23 -8.26 1.15
N ILE A 39 -8.91 -9.57 1.07
CA ILE A 39 -7.61 -10.04 0.57
C ILE A 39 -7.44 -9.68 -0.91
N GLN A 40 -8.46 -9.92 -1.74
CA GLN A 40 -8.41 -9.57 -3.16
C GLN A 40 -8.23 -8.07 -3.36
N ASN A 41 -8.94 -7.25 -2.59
CA ASN A 41 -8.82 -5.80 -2.67
C ASN A 41 -7.42 -5.32 -2.23
N PHE A 42 -6.86 -5.92 -1.18
CA PHE A 42 -5.51 -5.58 -0.70
C PHE A 42 -4.42 -5.84 -1.75
N TYR A 43 -4.59 -6.86 -2.60
CA TYR A 43 -3.61 -7.20 -3.66
C TYR A 43 -4.02 -6.72 -5.07
N LYS A 44 -5.04 -5.85 -5.17
CA LYS A 44 -5.56 -5.38 -6.47
C LYS A 44 -4.51 -4.58 -7.25
N ILE A 45 -3.96 -3.54 -6.63
CA ILE A 45 -2.90 -2.69 -7.17
C ILE A 45 -1.60 -2.93 -6.42
N TYR A 46 -1.62 -3.08 -5.10
CA TYR A 46 -0.42 -3.47 -4.35
C TYR A 46 -0.02 -4.92 -4.67
N HIS A 47 1.26 -5.15 -4.96
CA HIS A 47 1.80 -6.49 -5.19
C HIS A 47 2.68 -6.95 -4.03
N SER A 48 3.76 -6.22 -3.76
CA SER A 48 4.68 -6.51 -2.67
C SER A 48 5.54 -5.28 -2.38
N SER A 49 6.35 -5.35 -1.32
CA SER A 49 7.31 -4.31 -1.02
C SER A 49 8.60 -4.89 -0.47
N ARG A 50 9.69 -4.12 -0.57
CA ARG A 50 11.00 -4.47 -0.01
C ARG A 50 11.84 -3.22 0.22
N TYR A 51 12.90 -3.36 0.99
CA TYR A 51 13.98 -2.38 1.03
C TYR A 51 15.02 -2.62 -0.06
N VAL A 52 15.52 -1.51 -0.62
CA VAL A 52 16.70 -1.45 -1.49
C VAL A 52 17.60 -0.32 -0.98
N GLY A 53 18.50 -0.67 -0.05
CA GLY A 53 19.17 0.36 0.76
C GLY A 53 18.13 1.08 1.64
N GLU A 54 18.17 2.41 1.65
CA GLU A 54 17.26 3.25 2.42
C GLU A 54 15.90 3.50 1.75
N LEU A 55 15.72 3.02 0.51
CA LEU A 55 14.46 3.17 -0.22
C LEU A 55 13.51 2.02 0.10
N PHE A 56 12.29 2.37 0.50
CA PHE A 56 11.17 1.46 0.47
C PHE A 56 10.63 1.40 -0.95
N VAL A 57 10.72 0.23 -1.55
CA VAL A 57 10.27 -0.04 -2.92
C VAL A 57 8.97 -0.82 -2.84
N MET A 58 7.86 -0.17 -3.18
CA MET A 58 6.55 -0.78 -3.31
C MET A 58 6.29 -1.14 -4.76
N ARG A 59 6.05 -2.42 -5.05
CA ARG A 59 5.70 -2.92 -6.37
C ARG A 59 4.20 -2.91 -6.53
N LEU A 60 3.76 -2.47 -7.71
CA LEU A 60 2.36 -2.33 -8.04
C LEU A 60 2.02 -3.20 -9.26
N ASN A 61 0.81 -3.75 -9.31
CA ASN A 61 0.28 -4.44 -10.47
C ASN A 61 -0.12 -3.46 -11.59
N GLN A 62 -0.29 -2.18 -11.25
CA GLN A 62 -0.73 -1.12 -12.17
C GLN A 62 -0.01 0.19 -11.85
N GLU A 63 0.24 0.98 -12.89
CA GLU A 63 0.91 2.29 -12.76
C GLU A 63 -0.08 3.31 -12.19
N LEU A 64 0.38 4.15 -11.27
CA LEU A 64 -0.42 5.26 -10.76
C LEU A 64 -0.31 6.48 -11.68
N THR A 65 -1.39 7.26 -11.79
CA THR A 65 -1.35 8.55 -12.49
C THR A 65 -0.54 9.56 -11.69
N ASP A 66 -0.10 10.65 -12.33
CA ASP A 66 0.66 11.70 -11.63
C ASP A 66 -0.21 12.38 -10.55
N GLU A 67 -1.51 12.58 -10.82
CA GLU A 67 -2.45 13.15 -9.86
C GLU A 67 -2.65 12.24 -8.64
N GLN A 68 -2.68 10.92 -8.85
CA GLN A 68 -2.75 9.95 -7.76
C GLN A 68 -1.49 10.05 -6.88
N VAL A 69 -0.31 10.14 -7.48
CA VAL A 69 0.95 10.27 -6.72
C VAL A 69 1.03 11.59 -5.95
N GLU A 70 0.60 12.70 -6.55
CA GLU A 70 0.52 13.99 -5.84
C GLU A 70 -0.47 13.92 -4.66
N LEU A 71 -1.62 13.26 -4.83
CA LEU A 71 -2.54 13.01 -3.72
C LEU A 71 -1.88 12.18 -2.59
N LEU A 72 -1.02 11.22 -2.94
CA LEU A 72 -0.27 10.45 -1.93
C LEU A 72 0.75 11.32 -1.21
N ASN A 73 1.44 12.21 -1.94
CA ASN A 73 2.39 13.18 -1.36
C ASN A 73 1.70 14.12 -0.36
N ASP A 74 0.50 14.60 -0.68
CA ASP A 74 -0.28 15.44 0.22
C ASP A 74 -0.74 14.69 1.47
N LYS A 75 -1.29 13.48 1.27
CA LYS A 75 -1.96 12.73 2.35
C LYS A 75 -1.02 11.96 3.25
N PHE A 76 0.16 11.55 2.78
CA PHE A 76 1.04 10.61 3.48
C PHE A 76 2.48 11.11 3.63
N SER A 77 2.71 12.42 3.51
CA SER A 77 4.04 13.01 3.77
C SER A 77 4.54 12.79 5.20
N ASP A 78 3.63 12.57 6.17
CA ASP A 78 3.93 12.29 7.58
C ASP A 78 4.74 11.00 7.79
N ILE A 79 4.68 10.05 6.85
CA ILE A 79 5.42 8.78 6.96
C ILE A 79 6.78 8.78 6.25
N LEU A 80 7.16 9.91 5.65
CA LEU A 80 8.43 10.06 4.95
C LEU A 80 9.53 10.59 5.88
N VAL A 81 10.73 10.01 5.79
CA VAL A 81 11.96 10.57 6.40
C VAL A 81 12.44 11.78 5.60
N SER A 82 12.32 11.71 4.28
CA SER A 82 12.76 12.75 3.35
C SER A 82 12.17 12.50 1.96
N GLY A 83 12.19 13.54 1.13
CA GLY A 83 11.75 13.44 -0.26
C GLY A 83 10.23 13.31 -0.37
N LYS A 84 9.78 12.57 -1.39
CA LYS A 84 8.38 12.38 -1.73
C LYS A 84 8.15 10.96 -2.28
N PHE A 85 6.90 10.58 -2.48
CA PHE A 85 6.56 9.38 -3.26
C PHE A 85 6.85 9.62 -4.74
N GLU A 86 7.60 8.71 -5.34
CA GLU A 86 8.02 8.82 -6.74
C GLU A 86 7.75 7.52 -7.49
N LYS A 87 7.27 7.65 -8.73
CA LYS A 87 7.14 6.51 -9.64
C LYS A 87 8.51 6.08 -10.13
N SER A 88 8.72 4.79 -10.26
CA SER A 88 9.98 4.25 -10.77
C SER A 88 9.76 2.93 -11.50
N LYS A 89 10.77 2.56 -12.28
CA LYS A 89 10.93 1.18 -12.77
C LYS A 89 11.64 0.35 -11.71
N ALA A 90 11.89 -0.92 -12.01
CA ALA A 90 12.78 -1.73 -11.17
C ALA A 90 14.13 -1.04 -10.98
N LEU A 91 14.60 -0.98 -9.73
CA LEU A 91 15.92 -0.43 -9.45
C LEU A 91 17.02 -1.38 -9.98
N PRO A 92 18.25 -0.91 -10.25
CA PRO A 92 19.33 -1.78 -10.75
C PRO A 92 19.60 -3.02 -9.87
N LYS A 93 19.39 -2.89 -8.56
CA LYS A 93 19.52 -3.99 -7.58
C LYS A 93 18.42 -5.05 -7.67
N GLU A 94 17.38 -4.82 -8.47
CA GLU A 94 16.26 -5.74 -8.73
C GLU A 94 16.33 -6.41 -10.11
N ALA A 95 17.44 -6.26 -10.86
CA ALA A 95 17.55 -6.67 -12.26
C ALA A 95 17.25 -8.16 -12.55
N ASN A 96 17.37 -9.05 -11.56
CA ASN A 96 17.10 -10.49 -11.69
C ASN A 96 15.76 -10.92 -11.07
N ASP A 97 14.91 -9.98 -10.68
CA ASP A 97 13.61 -10.27 -10.09
C ASP A 97 12.56 -10.58 -11.17
N ALA A 98 11.76 -11.64 -10.99
CA ALA A 98 10.69 -11.99 -11.92
C ALA A 98 9.66 -10.87 -12.13
N THR A 99 9.55 -9.96 -11.14
CA THR A 99 8.65 -8.81 -11.16
C THR A 99 9.25 -7.56 -11.83
N ILE A 100 10.39 -7.66 -12.52
CA ILE A 100 11.09 -6.49 -13.12
C ILE A 100 10.19 -5.60 -14.00
N HIS A 101 9.15 -6.18 -14.61
CA HIS A 101 8.20 -5.49 -15.48
C HIS A 101 7.13 -4.67 -14.74
N LEU A 102 6.96 -4.85 -13.43
CA LEU A 102 5.92 -4.15 -12.66
C LEU A 102 6.25 -2.65 -12.41
N PRO A 103 5.26 -1.77 -12.26
CA PRO A 103 5.49 -0.41 -11.76
C PRO A 103 5.97 -0.39 -10.30
N ARG A 104 6.76 0.62 -9.92
CA ARG A 104 7.19 0.87 -8.54
C ARG A 104 6.75 2.24 -8.06
N LEU A 105 6.35 2.30 -6.80
CA LEU A 105 6.34 3.52 -5.99
C LEU A 105 7.51 3.44 -5.00
N VAL A 106 8.42 4.40 -5.03
CA VAL A 106 9.60 4.44 -4.17
C VAL A 106 9.55 5.65 -3.25
N PHE A 107 9.99 5.47 -2.00
CA PHE A 107 10.01 6.53 -1.00
C PHE A 107 10.89 6.15 0.21
N HIS A 108 11.24 7.14 1.03
CA HIS A 108 11.99 6.93 2.27
C HIS A 108 11.04 6.75 3.46
N PHE A 109 10.55 5.54 3.70
CA PHE A 109 9.64 5.25 4.80
C PHE A 109 10.33 5.37 6.17
N ASN A 110 9.64 5.97 7.14
CA ASN A 110 10.18 6.21 8.49
C ASN A 110 10.32 4.96 9.39
N GLN A 111 9.90 3.78 8.91
CA GLN A 111 10.03 2.50 9.62
C GLN A 111 9.31 2.46 10.98
N ARG A 112 8.30 3.32 11.16
CA ARG A 112 7.58 3.45 12.43
C ARG A 112 6.07 3.39 12.23
N ASN A 113 5.54 4.18 11.30
CA ASN A 113 4.10 4.36 11.15
C ASN A 113 3.49 3.30 10.21
N PHE A 114 3.51 2.03 10.63
CA PHE A 114 3.01 0.91 9.82
C PHE A 114 1.49 0.94 9.60
N GLY A 115 0.71 1.39 10.60
CA GLY A 115 -0.73 1.62 10.40
C GLY A 115 -1.02 2.58 9.24
N ARG A 116 -0.31 3.71 9.19
CA ARG A 116 -0.38 4.69 8.09
C ARG A 116 0.11 4.12 6.75
N LEU A 117 1.13 3.24 6.76
CA LEU A 117 1.55 2.52 5.56
C LEU A 117 0.44 1.60 5.02
N TYR A 118 -0.33 0.96 5.90
CA TYR A 118 -1.49 0.16 5.48
C TYR A 118 -2.64 1.03 4.96
N GLU A 119 -2.87 2.21 5.53
CA GLU A 119 -3.79 3.20 4.96
C GLU A 119 -3.36 3.66 3.56
N LEU A 120 -2.05 3.87 3.35
CA LEU A 120 -1.48 4.16 2.03
C LEU A 120 -1.78 3.02 1.05
N ILE A 121 -1.51 1.78 1.43
CA ILE A 121 -1.79 0.60 0.59
C ILE A 121 -3.29 0.50 0.28
N ASN A 122 -4.15 0.71 1.26
CA ASN A 122 -5.60 0.73 1.06
C ASN A 122 -6.01 1.83 0.08
N GLN A 123 -5.49 3.05 0.24
CA GLN A 123 -5.74 4.17 -0.66
C GLN A 123 -5.27 3.88 -2.10
N ILE A 124 -4.10 3.26 -2.26
CA ILE A 124 -3.57 2.81 -3.56
C ILE A 124 -4.50 1.79 -4.21
N ASN A 125 -5.03 0.83 -3.45
CA ASN A 125 -5.93 -0.18 -4.00
C ASN A 125 -7.32 0.37 -4.38
N GLN A 126 -7.70 1.55 -3.87
CA GLN A 126 -8.89 2.28 -4.29
C GLN A 126 -8.68 3.17 -5.53
N CYS A 127 -7.43 3.35 -5.98
CA CYS A 127 -7.16 4.08 -7.21
C CYS A 127 -7.80 3.37 -8.41
N GLU A 128 -8.35 4.16 -9.33
CA GLU A 128 -8.76 3.64 -10.63
C GLU A 128 -7.52 3.43 -11.50
N ALA A 129 -7.55 2.35 -12.28
CA ALA A 129 -6.47 1.99 -13.18
C ALA A 129 -6.17 3.15 -14.15
N SER A 130 -4.90 3.48 -14.38
CA SER A 130 -4.55 4.28 -15.55
C SER A 130 -4.99 3.49 -16.79
N CYS A 131 -5.88 4.06 -17.59
CA CYS A 131 -6.44 3.42 -18.77
C CYS A 131 -5.33 3.16 -19.81
N PHE A 132 -4.70 1.98 -19.77
CA PHE A 132 -4.05 1.40 -20.94
C PHE A 132 -4.93 0.29 -21.48
N VAL A 133 -6.03 0.69 -22.11
CA VAL A 133 -6.76 -0.19 -23.02
C VAL A 133 -5.85 -0.39 -24.24
N LYS A 134 -5.15 -1.52 -24.32
CA LYS A 134 -4.82 -2.02 -25.66
C LYS A 134 -6.16 -2.33 -26.33
N PRO A 135 -6.51 -1.73 -27.48
CA PRO A 135 -7.72 -2.12 -28.18
C PRO A 135 -7.66 -3.63 -28.43
N HIS A 136 -8.69 -4.34 -27.97
CA HIS A 136 -8.84 -5.75 -28.27
C HIS A 136 -8.95 -5.88 -29.80
N PRO A 137 -8.18 -6.76 -30.46
CA PRO A 137 -8.05 -6.81 -31.93
C PRO A 137 -9.35 -7.11 -32.70
N GLU A 138 -10.48 -7.28 -32.00
CA GLU A 138 -11.76 -7.69 -32.57
C GLU A 138 -12.80 -6.58 -32.66
N LEU A 139 -12.49 -5.35 -32.24
CA LEU A 139 -13.33 -4.19 -32.52
C LEU A 139 -12.92 -3.58 -33.87
N LYS A 140 -13.54 -4.07 -34.94
CA LYS A 140 -13.62 -3.41 -36.26
C LYS A 140 -14.89 -2.58 -36.36
#